data_AF-A0A6N2VAB5-F1
#
_entry.id   AF-A0A6N2VAB5-F1
#
_cell.length_a   1.000
_cell.length_b   1.000
_cell.length_c   1.000
_cell.angle_alpha   90.00
_cell.angle_beta   90.00
_cell.angle_gamma   90.00
#
_symmetry.space_group_name_H-M   'P 1'
#
loop_
_entity.id
_entity.type
_entity.pdbx_description
1 polymer ?
#
loop_
_entity_poly.entity_id
_entity_poly.type
_entity_poly.pdbx_seq_one_letter_code
_entity_poly.pdbx_strand_id
1 'polypeptide(L)' 'MKRLPLLAALPLLCASVASASSMMSVGYFNGGGDVTAGPGGDINTLDVRQITHLNYSFGLIYNAEKDETKPR' A
#
# COMPACT_ATOMS: atom_id res chain seq x y z
N MET A 1 2.79 -17.48 -53.86
CA MET A 1 1.76 -16.92 -52.96
C MET A 1 1.84 -17.51 -51.54
N LYS A 2 3.02 -17.54 -50.89
CA LYS A 2 3.21 -18.21 -49.57
C LYS A 2 3.62 -17.27 -48.41
N ARG A 3 3.79 -15.97 -48.66
CA ARG A 3 4.31 -15.00 -47.67
C ARG A 3 3.26 -14.11 -47.02
N LEU A 4 2.05 -14.04 -47.57
CA LEU A 4 0.92 -13.29 -47.01
C LEU A 4 0.53 -13.71 -45.57
N PRO A 5 0.46 -15.00 -45.20
CA PRO A 5 0.09 -15.38 -43.84
C PRO A 5 1.19 -15.06 -42.81
N LEU A 6 2.46 -14.96 -43.25
CA LEU A 6 3.59 -14.63 -42.38
C LEU A 6 3.58 -13.15 -41.97
N LEU A 7 3.24 -12.26 -42.89
CA LEU A 7 3.09 -10.82 -42.61
C LEU A 7 1.87 -10.52 -41.73
N ALA A 8 0.78 -11.28 -41.87
CA ALA A 8 -0.41 -11.15 -41.04
C ALA A 8 -0.20 -11.61 -39.58
N ALA A 9 0.77 -12.50 -39.32
CA ALA A 9 1.12 -12.97 -37.99
C ALA A 9 2.13 -12.07 -37.24
N LEU A 10 2.76 -11.13 -37.95
CA LEU A 10 3.77 -10.21 -37.40
C LEU A 10 3.26 -9.30 -36.26
N PRO A 11 2.02 -8.77 -36.29
CA PRO A 11 1.46 -7.99 -35.18
C PRO A 11 1.24 -8.81 -33.90
N LEU A 12 0.93 -10.11 -34.04
CA LEU A 12 0.74 -11.04 -32.91
C LEU A 12 2.09 -11.38 -32.25
N LEU A 13 3.18 -11.39 -33.00
CA LEU A 13 4.55 -11.56 -32.49
C LEU A 13 5.05 -10.32 -31.72
N CYS A 14 4.58 -9.13 -32.10
CA CYS A 14 4.91 -7.85 -31.45
C CYS A 14 4.05 -7.50 -30.23
N ALA A 15 2.99 -8.27 -29.95
CA ALA A 15 2.09 -8.03 -28.81
C ALA A 15 2.66 -8.49 -27.44
N SER A 16 3.92 -8.97 -27.42
CA SER A 16 4.53 -9.71 -26.32
C SER A 16 4.96 -8.89 -25.09
N VAL A 17 4.56 -7.61 -24.97
CA VAL A 17 5.03 -6.76 -23.84
C VAL A 17 3.95 -5.94 -23.14
N ALA A 18 2.68 -6.14 -23.45
CA ALA A 18 1.60 -5.52 -22.67
C ALA A 18 1.37 -6.34 -21.38
N SER A 19 2.16 -6.08 -20.34
CA SER A 19 1.93 -6.59 -18.98
C SER A 19 1.33 -5.51 -18.10
N ALA A 20 0.40 -5.89 -17.23
CA ALA A 20 -0.03 -5.01 -16.16
C ALA A 20 1.16 -4.68 -15.24
N SER A 21 1.24 -3.42 -14.80
CA SER A 21 2.24 -2.98 -13.83
C SER A 21 1.87 -3.45 -12.42
N SER A 22 2.89 -3.80 -11.63
CA SER A 22 2.68 -4.09 -10.20
C SER A 22 2.52 -2.78 -9.43
N MET A 23 1.48 -2.66 -8.60
CA MET A 23 1.25 -1.51 -7.74
C MET A 23 1.38 -1.89 -6.27
N MET A 24 1.62 -0.89 -5.41
CA MET A 24 1.63 -1.05 -3.96
C MET A 24 0.31 -0.59 -3.36
N SER A 25 -0.19 -1.36 -2.39
CA SER A 25 -1.26 -1.00 -1.46
C SER A 25 -0.67 -0.97 -0.06
N VAL A 26 -0.56 0.23 0.53
CA VAL A 26 0.08 0.46 1.84
C VAL A 26 -0.99 0.94 2.82
N GLY A 27 -1.35 0.08 3.76
CA GLY A 27 -2.32 0.41 4.81
C GLY A 27 -1.62 0.89 6.08
N TYR A 28 -2.03 2.02 6.63
CA TYR A 28 -1.70 2.40 8.01
C TYR A 28 -2.74 1.81 8.95
N PHE A 29 -2.27 1.21 10.05
CA PHE A 29 -3.15 0.67 11.08
C PHE A 29 -2.87 1.35 12.42
N ASN A 30 -3.88 2.03 12.94
CA ASN A 30 -3.86 2.60 14.28
C ASN A 30 -3.95 1.47 15.32
N GLY A 31 -2.81 0.97 15.79
CA GLY A 31 -2.74 -0.04 16.84
C GLY A 31 -2.43 0.55 18.22
N GLY A 32 -1.71 1.67 18.28
CA GLY A 32 -1.29 2.31 19.54
C GLY A 32 -2.22 3.41 20.05
N GLY A 33 -3.16 3.89 19.23
CA GLY A 33 -3.95 5.09 19.48
C GLY A 33 -3.45 6.29 18.67
N ASP A 34 -4.38 7.16 18.30
CA ASP A 34 -4.15 8.38 17.55
C ASP A 34 -4.85 9.56 18.24
N VAL A 35 -4.25 10.74 18.16
CA VAL A 35 -4.76 11.95 18.83
C VAL A 35 -6.15 12.36 18.32
N THR A 36 -6.46 12.10 17.05
CA THR A 36 -7.71 12.51 16.39
C THR A 36 -8.67 11.34 16.18
N ALA A 37 -8.16 10.20 15.70
CA ALA A 37 -8.91 9.00 15.40
C ALA A 37 -9.20 8.13 16.65
N GLY A 38 -8.57 8.44 17.79
CA GLY A 38 -8.88 7.83 19.07
C GLY A 38 -8.13 6.51 19.32
N PRO A 39 -8.67 5.64 20.19
CA PRO A 39 -7.99 4.42 20.63
C PRO A 39 -7.58 3.48 19.50
N GLY A 40 -6.56 2.66 19.75
CA GLY A 40 -6.11 1.63 18.82
C GLY A 40 -7.18 0.57 18.54
N GLY A 41 -7.19 0.05 17.31
CA GLY A 41 -8.10 -1.02 16.89
C GLY A 41 -7.59 -2.42 17.25
N ASP A 42 -8.47 -3.42 17.10
CA ASP A 42 -8.08 -4.83 17.20
C ASP A 42 -7.40 -5.30 15.90
N ILE A 43 -6.11 -5.62 15.99
CA ILE A 43 -5.29 -6.04 14.85
C ILE A 43 -5.79 -7.37 14.23
N ASN A 44 -6.48 -8.21 15.00
CA ASN A 44 -6.98 -9.50 14.52
C ASN A 44 -8.10 -9.37 13.47
N THR A 45 -8.63 -8.16 13.30
CA THR A 45 -9.71 -7.87 12.33
C THR A 45 -9.19 -7.57 10.92
N LEU A 46 -7.88 -7.38 10.75
CA LEU A 46 -7.30 -7.00 9.46
C LEU A 46 -7.19 -8.19 8.49
N ASP A 47 -7.75 -8.05 7.27
CA ASP A 47 -7.41 -8.94 6.15
C ASP A 47 -6.13 -8.46 5.46
N VAL A 48 -4.98 -8.92 5.96
CA VAL A 48 -3.65 -8.51 5.48
C VAL A 48 -3.34 -8.97 4.05
N ARG A 49 -4.15 -9.85 3.45
CA ARG A 49 -3.94 -10.34 2.07
C ARG A 49 -4.30 -9.28 1.02
N GLN A 50 -5.05 -8.26 1.40
CA GLN A 50 -5.49 -7.19 0.49
C GLN A 50 -4.48 -6.04 0.35
N ILE A 51 -3.44 -6.04 1.19
CA ILE A 51 -2.41 -5.01 1.22
C ILE A 51 -1.06 -5.62 0.91
N THR A 52 -0.20 -4.81 0.30
CA THR A 52 1.19 -5.21 0.05
C THR A 52 2.10 -4.88 1.22
N HIS A 53 1.74 -3.85 2.00
CA HIS A 53 2.50 -3.39 3.15
C HIS A 53 1.54 -2.91 4.24
N LEU A 54 1.90 -3.18 5.49
CA LEU A 54 1.20 -2.73 6.68
C LEU A 54 2.14 -1.85 7.51
N ASN A 55 1.75 -0.59 7.69
CA ASN A 55 2.43 0.32 8.60
C ASN A 55 1.69 0.31 9.93
N TYR A 56 2.26 -0.36 10.93
CA TYR A 56 1.74 -0.36 12.29
C TYR A 56 2.04 0.97 12.97
N SER A 57 1.01 1.66 13.42
CA SER A 57 1.09 3.03 13.89
C SER A 57 0.65 3.17 15.35
N PHE A 58 1.32 3.98 16.19
CA PHE A 58 2.58 4.71 15.96
C PHE A 58 3.62 4.35 17.02
N GLY A 59 4.88 4.26 16.60
CA GLY A 59 6.00 4.41 17.53
C GLY A 59 6.11 5.87 17.95
N LEU A 60 6.27 6.15 19.25
CA LEU A 60 6.37 7.50 19.79
C LEU A 60 7.82 7.84 20.16
N ILE A 61 8.09 9.14 20.34
CA ILE A 61 9.41 9.69 20.65
C ILE A 61 9.38 10.31 22.04
N TYR A 62 10.26 9.85 22.93
CA TYR A 62 10.48 10.52 24.21
C TYR A 62 10.96 11.95 24.01
N ASN A 63 10.35 12.89 24.72
CA ASN A 63 10.70 14.31 24.66
C ASN A 63 10.49 14.98 26.03
N ALA A 64 10.90 16.25 26.15
CA ALA A 64 10.85 17.03 27.39
C ALA A 64 9.68 18.04 27.44
N GLU A 65 8.70 17.94 26.52
CA GLU A 65 7.65 18.96 26.33
C GLU A 65 6.50 18.87 27.33
N LYS A 66 6.57 17.97 28.31
CA LYS A 66 5.49 17.72 29.28
C LYS A 66 4.97 18.99 29.96
N ASP A 67 5.85 19.93 30.23
CA ASP A 67 5.53 21.19 30.94
C ASP A 67 5.31 22.37 29.98
N GLU A 68 5.40 22.16 28.66
CA GLU A 68 5.18 23.21 27.64
C GLU A 68 3.69 23.39 27.31
N THR A 69 2.86 22.39 27.60
CA THR A 69 1.42 22.48 27.37
C THR A 69 0.76 23.35 28.44
N LYS A 70 0.19 24.49 28.01
CA LYS A 70 -0.70 25.32 28.84
C LYS A 70 -1.86 24.44 29.36
N PRO A 71 -2.30 24.61 30.63
CA PRO A 71 -3.51 23.93 31.10
C PRO A 71 -4.67 24.24 30.16
N ARG A 72 -5.41 23.19 29.78
CA ARG A 72 -6.58 23.29 28.91
C ARG A 72 -7.81 23.75 29.69
#